data_AF-A9WKQ2-F1
#
_entry.id   AF-A9WKQ2-F1
#
_cell.length_a   1.000
_cell.length_b   1.000
_cell.length_c   1.000
_cell.angle_alpha   90.00
_cell.angle_beta   90.00
_cell.angle_gamma   90.00
#
_symmetry.space_group_name_H-M   'P 1'
#
loop_
_entity.id
_entity.type
_entity.pdbx_description
1 polymer ?
#
loop_
_entity_poly.entity_id
_entity_poly.type
_entity_poly.pdbx_seq_one_letter_code
_entity_poly.pdbx_strand_id
1 'polypeptide(L)'
;MKMNRIHGKATTLFLVSLMSIASLSAASTIANAADAQPGQTAIGDKALATPLAVIAEASAAPQSALAATVREQLGSAAQLSDAAGKFPVEISVARGSLQKVADGLKGQGLKELSLVESGPLPTIYTSVTAQELALIGKLPGVKRVAPADSGQSTDAGSVTSQGDAAIKGPEARQTTAAKPVSANGAGVYVGVISDSFNIKTVQVDDPDNPGQKKAVPGLKAAQDSGDLPATVKILREGSATATDEGQAMAQIIYDEAPGITKLAFSTSGGIGKAAAINSLVNEGVKVIADDIYNLSDPVYQDGAAAIAANNAIAQGVIYVASAGNRCGNSAFETAPNFVADPDAQEADPNKPVAPELEDFGNGVTTKKIATIPVKGKVNYDLQWKEGWGNAQSDLGLRLVDSTGALLTATSYSDADNVASGIPQEGVSYINTTGAAVDVYAQI
;
A
#
# COMPACT_ATOMS: atom_id res chain seq x y z
N MET A 1 47.30 21.24 -31.60
CA MET A 1 47.23 19.96 -32.34
C MET A 1 45.94 19.27 -31.91
N LYS A 2 45.01 19.05 -32.85
CA LYS A 2 43.70 18.40 -32.60
C LYS A 2 43.92 16.96 -32.14
N MET A 3 43.11 16.47 -31.20
CA MET A 3 43.01 15.03 -30.92
C MET A 3 41.55 14.57 -30.89
N ASN A 4 41.31 13.54 -31.70
CA ASN A 4 40.03 13.01 -32.14
C ASN A 4 39.28 12.23 -31.06
N ARG A 5 37.94 12.28 -31.14
CA ARG A 5 37.03 11.29 -30.55
C ARG A 5 37.09 9.98 -31.33
N ILE A 6 37.11 8.85 -30.63
CA ILE A 6 36.81 7.52 -31.18
C ILE A 6 35.62 6.96 -30.40
N HIS A 7 34.57 6.57 -31.13
CA HIS A 7 33.42 5.83 -30.62
C HIS A 7 33.75 4.33 -30.63
N GLY A 8 33.42 3.63 -29.55
CA GLY A 8 33.40 2.17 -29.49
C GLY A 8 32.09 1.69 -28.87
N LYS A 9 31.30 0.94 -29.64
CA LYS A 9 30.04 0.30 -29.24
C LYS A 9 30.32 -0.80 -28.20
N ALA A 10 29.58 -0.83 -27.10
CA ALA A 10 29.55 -1.95 -26.18
C ALA A 10 28.29 -2.79 -26.44
N THR A 11 28.50 -4.02 -26.92
CA THR A 11 27.51 -5.09 -26.95
C THR A 11 27.56 -5.77 -25.58
N THR A 12 26.45 -5.78 -24.85
CA THR A 12 26.35 -6.50 -23.56
C THR A 12 25.41 -7.69 -23.72
N LEU A 13 25.98 -8.87 -23.49
CA LEU A 13 25.37 -10.18 -23.43
C LEU A 13 24.60 -10.32 -22.09
N PHE A 14 23.35 -10.79 -22.12
CA PHE A 14 22.56 -11.07 -20.91
C PHE A 14 22.63 -12.56 -20.55
N LEU A 15 22.84 -12.85 -19.26
CA LEU A 15 22.81 -14.17 -18.65
C LEU A 15 21.39 -14.45 -18.11
N VAL A 16 20.87 -15.66 -18.35
CA VAL A 16 19.55 -16.14 -17.91
C VAL A 16 19.74 -17.10 -16.72
N SER A 17 18.89 -16.99 -15.69
CA SER A 17 18.54 -18.15 -14.85
C SER A 17 17.12 -18.02 -14.29
N LEU A 18 16.35 -19.10 -14.46
CA LEU A 18 14.99 -19.34 -13.97
C LEU A 18 15.00 -19.69 -12.48
N MET A 19 13.93 -19.32 -11.74
CA MET A 19 13.19 -20.26 -10.88
C MET A 19 11.86 -19.67 -10.39
N SER A 20 10.83 -20.52 -10.41
CA SER A 20 9.44 -20.29 -10.00
C SER A 20 9.20 -20.73 -8.55
N ILE A 21 8.34 -20.03 -7.81
CA ILE A 21 7.83 -20.50 -6.52
C ILE A 21 6.31 -20.58 -6.59
N ALA A 22 5.79 -21.81 -6.51
CA ALA A 22 4.39 -22.11 -6.24
C ALA A 22 4.26 -22.37 -4.73
N SER A 23 3.39 -21.62 -4.05
CA SER A 23 3.00 -21.90 -2.67
C SER A 23 1.93 -22.98 -2.66
N LEU A 24 2.33 -24.21 -2.34
CA LEU A 24 1.43 -25.36 -2.13
C LEU A 24 0.98 -25.35 -0.66
N SER A 25 -0.28 -25.01 -0.38
CA SER A 25 -0.88 -25.26 0.94
C SER A 25 -1.28 -26.74 1.03
N ALA A 26 -0.51 -27.54 1.76
CA ALA A 26 -0.90 -28.90 2.12
C ALA A 26 -1.98 -28.84 3.21
N ALA A 27 -3.26 -28.96 2.84
CA ALA A 27 -4.32 -29.28 3.77
C ALA A 27 -4.40 -30.81 3.91
N SER A 28 -3.98 -31.32 5.07
CA SER A 28 -4.16 -32.72 5.46
C SER A 28 -5.64 -33.04 5.61
N THR A 29 -6.13 -33.92 4.74
CA THR A 29 -7.46 -34.53 4.80
C THR A 29 -7.56 -35.50 5.98
N ILE A 30 -8.54 -35.31 6.85
CA ILE A 30 -9.16 -36.42 7.58
C ILE A 30 -10.65 -36.32 7.36
N ALA A 31 -11.17 -37.26 6.56
CA ALA A 31 -12.59 -37.47 6.37
C ALA A 31 -13.19 -38.09 7.63
N ASN A 32 -14.43 -37.71 7.96
CA ASN A 32 -15.46 -38.68 8.32
C ASN A 32 -16.85 -38.09 8.04
N ALA A 33 -17.61 -38.84 7.25
CA ALA A 33 -18.98 -38.60 6.88
C ALA A 33 -19.94 -39.24 7.90
N ALA A 34 -21.09 -38.60 8.15
CA ALA A 34 -22.34 -39.26 8.51
C ALA A 34 -23.54 -38.33 8.24
N ASP A 35 -24.55 -38.92 7.60
CA ASP A 35 -25.77 -38.34 7.02
C ASP A 35 -26.74 -37.63 7.98
N ALA A 36 -27.53 -36.67 7.47
CA ALA A 36 -29.01 -36.73 7.41
C ALA A 36 -29.69 -35.43 6.89
N GLN A 37 -30.82 -35.63 6.22
CA GLN A 37 -31.63 -34.77 5.34
C GLN A 37 -32.62 -33.78 6.06
N PRO A 38 -33.41 -32.94 5.34
CA PRO A 38 -33.84 -31.59 5.72
C PRO A 38 -35.27 -31.49 6.29
N GLY A 39 -35.58 -30.40 7.00
CA GLY A 39 -36.94 -30.07 7.44
C GLY A 39 -37.05 -28.76 8.21
N GLN A 40 -37.98 -27.90 7.79
CA GLN A 40 -38.30 -26.56 8.27
C GLN A 40 -38.86 -26.51 9.71
N THR A 41 -38.61 -25.43 10.46
CA THR A 41 -39.63 -24.51 11.01
C THR A 41 -39.00 -23.33 11.79
N ALA A 42 -39.69 -22.20 11.70
CA ALA A 42 -39.26 -20.83 11.96
C ALA A 42 -39.21 -20.41 13.43
N ILE A 43 -38.34 -19.43 13.74
CA ILE A 43 -38.57 -18.39 14.76
C ILE A 43 -37.97 -17.06 14.28
N GLY A 44 -38.82 -16.02 14.11
CA GLY A 44 -38.46 -14.65 14.48
C GLY A 44 -38.25 -13.60 13.38
N ASP A 45 -39.30 -13.20 12.67
CA ASP A 45 -39.39 -11.85 12.08
C ASP A 45 -39.41 -10.80 13.20
N LYS A 46 -38.26 -10.16 13.45
CA LYS A 46 -38.12 -8.73 13.80
C LYS A 46 -36.64 -8.43 14.12
N ALA A 47 -36.13 -7.39 13.47
CA ALA A 47 -34.82 -6.75 13.67
C ALA A 47 -33.63 -7.25 12.84
N LEU A 48 -33.74 -7.23 11.50
CA LEU A 48 -32.56 -7.09 10.60
C LEU A 48 -32.84 -6.23 9.34
N ALA A 49 -33.98 -5.54 9.28
CA ALA A 49 -34.39 -4.74 8.12
C ALA A 49 -34.23 -3.24 8.39
N THR A 50 -32.99 -2.73 8.52
CA THR A 50 -32.73 -1.27 8.52
C THR A 50 -31.28 -0.82 8.24
N PRO A 51 -30.51 -1.52 7.37
CA PRO A 51 -29.52 -0.76 6.57
C PRO A 51 -29.74 -0.82 5.06
N LEU A 52 -30.45 -1.82 4.52
CA LEU A 52 -30.61 -1.95 3.05
C LEU A 52 -31.69 -1.03 2.45
N ALA A 53 -32.73 -0.67 3.21
CA ALA A 53 -33.78 0.23 2.71
C ALA A 53 -33.29 1.69 2.56
N VAL A 54 -32.33 2.12 3.38
CA VAL A 54 -31.73 3.47 3.31
C VAL A 54 -30.82 3.61 2.08
N ILE A 55 -30.28 2.51 1.56
CA ILE A 55 -29.47 2.48 0.34
C ILE A 55 -30.36 2.56 -0.92
N ALA A 56 -31.58 2.02 -0.85
CA ALA A 56 -32.52 2.05 -1.98
C ALA A 56 -33.14 3.44 -2.21
N GLU A 57 -33.39 4.23 -1.15
CA GLU A 57 -33.98 5.57 -1.28
C GLU A 57 -32.98 6.66 -1.72
N ALA A 58 -31.67 6.42 -1.61
CA ALA A 58 -30.63 7.31 -2.14
C ALA A 58 -30.46 7.24 -3.68
N SER A 59 -31.25 6.41 -4.36
CA SER A 59 -31.17 6.18 -5.81
C SER A 59 -31.96 7.18 -6.67
N ALA A 60 -32.75 8.08 -6.07
CA ALA A 60 -33.76 8.88 -6.79
C ALA A 60 -33.45 10.38 -6.98
N ALA A 61 -32.21 10.84 -6.83
CA ALA A 61 -31.82 12.25 -7.05
C ALA A 61 -30.95 12.43 -8.32
N PRO A 62 -31.11 13.54 -9.08
CA PRO A 62 -30.43 13.74 -10.37
C PRO A 62 -28.89 13.75 -10.23
N GLN A 63 -28.25 13.01 -11.12
CA GLN A 63 -26.82 12.68 -11.14
C GLN A 63 -25.96 13.89 -11.53
N SER A 64 -25.12 14.33 -10.58
CA SER A 64 -23.83 14.97 -10.85
C SER A 64 -22.74 14.02 -10.34
N ALA A 65 -21.60 13.95 -11.05
CA ALA A 65 -20.49 12.99 -10.98
C ALA A 65 -19.83 12.70 -9.60
N LEU A 66 -20.43 13.13 -8.49
CA LEU A 66 -19.95 12.86 -7.14
C LEU A 66 -20.64 11.68 -6.44
N ALA A 67 -21.69 11.08 -7.03
CA ALA A 67 -22.50 10.05 -6.35
C ALA A 67 -22.14 8.59 -6.73
N ALA A 68 -21.44 8.36 -7.84
CA ALA A 68 -21.06 7.03 -8.33
C ALA A 68 -19.65 6.64 -7.81
N THR A 69 -18.67 7.51 -7.97
CA THR A 69 -17.30 7.37 -7.41
C THR A 69 -17.32 7.21 -5.89
N VAL A 70 -18.20 7.95 -5.21
CA VAL A 70 -18.41 7.80 -3.76
C VAL A 70 -19.06 6.46 -3.44
N ARG A 71 -20.02 5.95 -4.24
CA ARG A 71 -20.65 4.63 -4.01
C ARG A 71 -19.69 3.45 -4.18
N GLU A 72 -18.76 3.56 -5.12
CA GLU A 72 -17.79 2.49 -5.43
C GLU A 72 -16.59 2.51 -4.47
N GLN A 73 -16.07 3.69 -4.13
CA GLN A 73 -15.06 3.85 -3.07
C GLN A 73 -15.60 3.44 -1.68
N LEU A 74 -16.90 3.61 -1.42
CA LEU A 74 -17.55 3.13 -0.20
C LEU A 74 -17.65 1.60 -0.12
N GLY A 75 -17.79 0.90 -1.25
CA GLY A 75 -17.80 -0.56 -1.32
C GLY A 75 -16.44 -1.17 -0.99
N SER A 76 -15.36 -0.54 -1.45
CA SER A 76 -13.97 -0.93 -1.16
C SER A 76 -13.53 -0.50 0.25
N ALA A 77 -14.01 0.63 0.76
CA ALA A 77 -13.73 1.13 2.11
C ALA A 77 -14.41 0.32 3.23
N ALA A 78 -15.51 -0.39 2.94
CA ALA A 78 -16.20 -1.27 3.90
C ALA A 78 -15.35 -2.46 4.39
N GLN A 79 -14.24 -2.78 3.72
CA GLN A 79 -13.28 -3.79 4.18
C GLN A 79 -12.11 -3.22 5.00
N LEU A 80 -12.01 -1.89 5.11
CA LEU A 80 -10.93 -1.16 5.81
C LEU A 80 -11.43 -0.30 6.98
N SER A 81 -12.73 -0.41 7.32
CA SER A 81 -13.30 0.33 8.43
C SER A 81 -12.88 -0.25 9.78
N ASP A 82 -12.49 0.61 10.72
CA ASP A 82 -12.39 0.21 12.12
C ASP A 82 -13.78 -0.14 12.71
N ALA A 83 -13.81 -0.62 13.96
CA ALA A 83 -15.06 -0.95 14.65
C ALA A 83 -16.03 0.24 14.81
N ALA A 84 -15.59 1.47 14.52
CA ALA A 84 -16.38 2.69 14.55
C ALA A 84 -16.85 3.16 13.15
N GLY A 85 -16.56 2.40 12.08
CA GLY A 85 -17.00 2.73 10.71
C GLY A 85 -16.18 3.82 10.04
N LYS A 86 -14.97 4.12 10.54
CA LYS A 86 -14.05 5.08 9.94
C LYS A 86 -12.93 4.40 9.18
N PHE A 87 -12.47 5.01 8.09
CA PHE A 87 -11.35 4.53 7.28
C PHE A 87 -10.35 5.66 7.02
N PRO A 88 -9.04 5.37 6.94
CA PRO A 88 -8.02 6.37 6.69
C PRO A 88 -8.09 6.87 5.24
N VAL A 89 -7.91 8.17 5.05
CA VAL A 89 -7.92 8.87 3.76
C VAL A 89 -6.72 9.80 3.60
N GLU A 90 -6.23 9.88 2.38
CA GLU A 90 -5.30 10.89 1.91
C GLU A 90 -6.07 11.93 1.08
N ILE A 91 -5.96 13.21 1.46
CA ILE A 91 -6.62 14.33 0.80
C ILE A 91 -5.55 15.23 0.18
N SER A 92 -5.34 15.13 -1.13
CA SER A 92 -4.45 16.02 -1.87
C SER A 92 -5.16 17.33 -2.19
N VAL A 93 -4.51 18.46 -1.95
CA VAL A 93 -5.09 19.80 -2.10
C VAL A 93 -4.26 20.68 -3.02
N ALA A 94 -4.88 21.70 -3.59
CA ALA A 94 -4.19 22.71 -4.38
C ALA A 94 -3.14 23.46 -3.54
N ARG A 95 -2.01 23.83 -4.16
CA ARG A 95 -0.98 24.64 -3.50
C ARG A 95 -1.57 25.93 -2.92
N GLY A 96 -1.15 26.28 -1.71
CA GLY A 96 -1.67 27.42 -0.95
C GLY A 96 -3.04 27.19 -0.27
N SER A 97 -3.67 26.01 -0.46
CA SER A 97 -4.98 25.71 0.14
C SER A 97 -4.93 24.81 1.38
N LEU A 98 -3.75 24.30 1.77
CA LEU A 98 -3.57 23.33 2.86
C LEU A 98 -4.25 23.74 4.16
N GLN A 99 -3.95 24.93 4.66
CA GLN A 99 -4.53 25.39 5.92
C GLN A 99 -6.04 25.63 5.81
N LYS A 100 -6.50 26.22 4.70
CA LYS A 100 -7.92 26.49 4.46
C LYS A 100 -8.75 25.21 4.41
N VAL A 101 -8.25 24.17 3.74
CA VAL A 101 -8.90 22.86 3.69
C VAL A 101 -8.85 22.20 5.07
N ALA A 102 -7.71 22.23 5.76
CA ALA A 102 -7.60 21.68 7.12
C ALA A 102 -8.59 22.35 8.10
N ASP A 103 -8.77 23.66 8.02
CA ASP A 103 -9.74 24.39 8.85
C ASP A 103 -11.19 24.02 8.48
N GLY A 104 -11.48 23.82 7.19
CA GLY A 104 -12.76 23.31 6.71
C GLY A 104 -13.07 21.90 7.24
N LEU A 105 -12.07 21.00 7.23
CA LEU A 105 -12.17 19.65 7.78
C LEU A 105 -12.41 19.67 9.29
N LYS A 106 -11.69 20.53 10.03
CA LYS A 106 -11.93 20.74 11.47
C LYS A 106 -13.33 21.28 11.74
N GLY A 107 -13.82 22.19 10.90
CA GLY A 107 -15.19 22.70 10.95
C GLY A 107 -16.26 21.62 10.73
N GLN A 108 -15.92 20.54 10.02
CA GLN A 108 -16.76 19.35 9.86
C GLN A 108 -16.61 18.33 11.01
N GLY A 109 -15.79 18.61 12.02
CA GLY A 109 -15.63 17.78 13.21
C GLY A 109 -14.43 16.82 13.16
N LEU A 110 -13.61 16.85 12.10
CA LEU A 110 -12.40 16.04 12.01
C LEU A 110 -11.29 16.63 12.90
N LYS A 111 -10.78 15.83 13.84
CA LYS A 111 -9.84 16.30 14.87
C LYS A 111 -8.40 15.90 14.62
N GLU A 112 -8.16 14.74 14.02
CA GLU A 112 -6.83 14.21 13.77
C GLU A 112 -6.47 14.43 12.30
N LEU A 113 -5.80 15.55 12.03
CA LEU A 113 -5.31 15.89 10.69
C LEU A 113 -3.77 15.91 10.73
N SER A 114 -3.13 15.08 9.92
CA SER A 114 -1.69 15.18 9.65
C SER A 114 -1.48 15.95 8.37
N LEU A 115 -0.90 17.15 8.48
CA LEU A 115 -0.68 18.05 7.35
C LEU A 115 0.74 17.85 6.82
N VAL A 116 0.84 17.63 5.51
CA VAL A 116 2.09 17.47 4.79
C VAL A 116 2.13 18.48 3.65
N GLU A 117 2.97 19.51 3.78
CA GLU A 117 3.04 20.59 2.79
C GLU A 117 3.95 20.24 1.59
N SER A 118 4.86 19.30 1.78
CA SER A 118 5.77 18.81 0.74
C SER A 118 5.06 17.92 -0.28
N GLY A 119 5.46 18.03 -1.54
CA GLY A 119 4.96 17.19 -2.63
C GLY A 119 4.58 18.02 -3.86
N PRO A 120 4.13 17.37 -4.94
CA PRO A 120 3.54 18.06 -6.08
C PRO A 120 2.28 18.83 -5.64
N LEU A 121 1.47 18.18 -4.79
CA LEU A 121 0.34 18.74 -4.06
C LEU A 121 0.57 18.58 -2.54
N PRO A 122 0.25 19.60 -1.73
CA PRO A 122 0.11 19.42 -0.28
C PRO A 122 -0.98 18.37 0.04
N THR A 123 -0.80 17.65 1.12
CA THR A 123 -1.63 16.50 1.48
C THR A 123 -2.06 16.55 2.95
N ILE A 124 -3.29 16.11 3.23
CA ILE A 124 -3.82 15.90 4.58
C ILE A 124 -4.17 14.43 4.76
N TYR A 125 -3.62 13.78 5.78
CA TYR A 125 -4.00 12.43 6.20
C TYR A 125 -4.93 12.49 7.41
N THR A 126 -6.03 11.73 7.36
CA THR A 126 -7.02 11.64 8.46
C THR A 126 -7.87 10.39 8.32
N SER A 127 -8.77 10.10 9.28
CA SER A 127 -9.74 9.01 9.19
C SER A 127 -11.17 9.54 9.17
N VAL A 128 -11.97 9.06 8.22
CA VAL A 128 -13.29 9.60 7.91
C VAL A 128 -14.32 8.48 7.81
N THR A 129 -15.57 8.82 8.06
CA THR A 129 -16.74 7.99 7.75
C THR A 129 -17.14 8.15 6.29
N ALA A 130 -17.99 7.23 5.84
CA ALA A 130 -18.65 7.30 4.54
C ALA A 130 -19.34 8.64 4.25
N GLN A 131 -19.97 9.21 5.27
CA GLN A 131 -20.76 10.44 5.18
C GLN A 131 -19.85 11.67 5.12
N GLU A 132 -18.75 11.67 5.89
CA GLU A 132 -17.74 12.72 5.86
C GLU A 132 -17.02 12.76 4.51
N LEU A 133 -16.71 11.61 3.90
CA LEU A 133 -16.06 11.53 2.59
C LEU A 133 -16.78 12.36 1.50
N ALA A 134 -18.11 12.27 1.44
CA ALA A 134 -18.94 12.99 0.48
C ALA A 134 -18.93 14.52 0.66
N LEU A 135 -18.61 14.99 1.87
CA LEU A 135 -18.50 16.42 2.20
C LEU A 135 -17.10 16.96 1.91
N ILE A 136 -16.07 16.13 2.09
CA ILE A 136 -14.67 16.48 1.86
C ILE A 136 -14.42 16.76 0.38
N GLY A 137 -14.92 15.92 -0.53
CA GLY A 137 -14.76 16.11 -1.97
C GLY A 137 -15.38 17.42 -2.50
N LYS A 138 -16.20 18.12 -1.71
CA LYS A 138 -16.82 19.40 -2.06
C LYS A 138 -16.08 20.62 -1.52
N LEU A 139 -15.05 20.42 -0.69
CA LEU A 139 -14.30 21.53 -0.11
C LEU A 139 -13.47 22.24 -1.20
N PRO A 140 -13.58 23.57 -1.35
CA PRO A 140 -12.78 24.31 -2.32
C PRO A 140 -11.29 24.12 -2.05
N GLY A 141 -10.56 23.64 -3.05
CA GLY A 141 -9.12 23.38 -2.97
C GLY A 141 -8.77 21.91 -2.77
N VAL A 142 -9.72 21.02 -2.52
CA VAL A 142 -9.49 19.56 -2.61
C VAL A 142 -9.34 19.18 -4.08
N LYS A 143 -8.30 18.40 -4.38
CA LYS A 143 -7.96 17.93 -5.74
C LYS A 143 -8.18 16.43 -5.88
N ARG A 144 -7.91 15.68 -4.81
CA ARG A 144 -8.09 14.23 -4.76
C ARG A 144 -8.44 13.83 -3.34
N VAL A 145 -9.32 12.83 -3.21
CA VAL A 145 -9.48 12.07 -1.98
C VAL A 145 -9.30 10.60 -2.35
N ALA A 146 -8.38 9.93 -1.70
CA ALA A 146 -8.16 8.50 -1.84
C ALA A 146 -8.14 7.87 -0.45
N PRO A 147 -8.41 6.57 -0.31
CA PRO A 147 -8.05 5.89 0.92
C PRO A 147 -6.56 6.10 1.16
N ALA A 148 -6.19 6.54 2.36
CA ALA A 148 -4.79 6.54 2.75
C ALA A 148 -4.40 5.07 2.78
N ASP A 149 -3.22 4.77 2.24
CA ASP A 149 -2.64 3.45 2.36
C ASP A 149 -3.41 2.35 1.59
N SER A 150 -4.27 2.71 0.60
CA SER A 150 -4.84 1.71 -0.33
C SER A 150 -3.72 1.04 -1.10
N GLY A 151 -3.47 -0.23 -0.77
CA GLY A 151 -2.38 -1.01 -1.35
C GLY A 151 -1.31 -1.37 -0.33
N GLN A 152 -1.27 -0.80 0.88
CA GLN A 152 -0.27 -1.22 1.87
C GLN A 152 -0.36 -2.73 2.12
N SER A 153 0.76 -3.37 1.81
CA SER A 153 1.11 -4.72 2.17
C SER A 153 2.54 -4.57 2.68
N THR A 154 2.93 -5.46 3.57
CA THR A 154 4.29 -5.59 4.04
C THR A 154 5.05 -6.55 3.14
N ASP A 155 6.37 -6.40 3.04
CA ASP A 155 7.23 -7.26 2.22
C ASP A 155 7.70 -8.47 3.05
N ALA A 156 6.75 -9.28 3.53
CA ALA A 156 7.04 -10.38 4.45
C ALA A 156 7.50 -11.67 3.76
N GLY A 157 8.59 -12.26 4.25
CA GLY A 157 8.97 -13.66 4.03
C GLY A 157 8.74 -14.50 5.29
N SER A 158 8.37 -15.77 5.14
CA SER A 158 7.91 -16.64 6.25
C SER A 158 9.01 -17.31 7.08
N VAL A 159 10.22 -16.77 7.16
CA VAL A 159 11.40 -17.49 7.68
C VAL A 159 12.23 -16.70 8.69
N THR A 160 12.75 -17.45 9.67
CA THR A 160 13.65 -17.05 10.76
C THR A 160 15.03 -16.63 10.23
N SER A 161 15.64 -15.60 10.82
CA SER A 161 16.74 -14.79 10.26
C SER A 161 18.07 -15.56 10.03
N GLN A 162 18.20 -16.22 8.88
CA GLN A 162 19.53 -16.59 8.32
C GLN A 162 20.28 -15.37 7.72
N GLY A 163 19.67 -14.18 7.79
CA GLY A 163 20.15 -12.93 7.20
C GLY A 163 21.50 -12.47 7.75
N ASP A 164 21.66 -12.46 9.08
CA ASP A 164 22.90 -12.02 9.75
C ASP A 164 24.13 -12.83 9.26
N ALA A 165 23.96 -14.14 9.10
CA ALA A 165 25.00 -15.00 8.52
C ALA A 165 25.23 -14.72 7.03
N ALA A 166 24.16 -14.53 6.25
CA ALA A 166 24.23 -14.27 4.81
C ALA A 166 24.98 -12.97 4.48
N ILE A 167 24.81 -11.93 5.30
CA ILE A 167 25.51 -10.64 5.14
C ILE A 167 26.89 -10.63 5.81
N LYS A 168 27.34 -11.77 6.38
CA LYS A 168 28.58 -11.90 7.14
C LYS A 168 28.65 -10.97 8.36
N GLY A 169 27.52 -10.70 9.00
CA GLY A 169 27.43 -9.85 10.19
C GLY A 169 28.38 -10.28 11.33
N PRO A 170 28.51 -11.58 11.66
CA PRO A 170 29.46 -12.03 12.67
C PRO A 170 30.93 -11.68 12.33
N GLU A 171 31.33 -11.83 11.06
CA GLU A 171 32.67 -11.47 10.59
C GLU A 171 32.88 -9.95 10.68
N ALA A 172 31.88 -9.16 10.29
CA ALA A 172 31.93 -7.70 10.39
C ALA A 172 32.08 -7.24 11.85
N ARG A 173 31.29 -7.80 12.77
CA ARG A 173 31.40 -7.50 14.21
C ARG A 173 32.76 -7.89 14.77
N GLN A 174 33.25 -9.09 14.45
CA GLN A 174 34.54 -9.58 14.93
C GLN A 174 35.71 -8.72 14.44
N THR A 175 35.77 -8.42 13.14
CA THR A 175 36.88 -7.67 12.52
C THR A 175 36.89 -6.19 12.88
N THR A 176 35.79 -5.68 13.44
CA THR A 176 35.66 -4.27 13.87
C THR A 176 35.61 -4.11 15.39
N ALA A 177 35.59 -5.19 16.18
CA ALA A 177 35.44 -5.13 17.63
C ALA A 177 36.48 -4.25 18.35
N ALA A 178 37.72 -4.24 17.85
CA ALA A 178 38.81 -3.42 18.41
C ALA A 178 38.91 -2.00 17.80
N LYS A 179 38.04 -1.65 16.86
CA LYS A 179 38.02 -0.32 16.23
C LYS A 179 37.24 0.65 17.12
N PRO A 180 37.48 1.98 16.98
CA PRO A 180 36.70 3.00 17.70
C PRO A 180 35.18 2.91 17.43
N VAL A 181 34.80 2.33 16.29
CA VAL A 181 33.41 2.03 15.93
C VAL A 181 33.35 0.56 15.51
N SER A 182 32.71 -0.27 16.33
CA SER A 182 32.36 -1.66 15.99
C SER A 182 31.09 -1.70 15.14
N ALA A 183 31.01 -2.65 14.22
CA ALA A 183 29.85 -2.90 13.36
C ALA A 183 28.72 -3.62 14.11
N ASN A 184 28.47 -3.26 15.37
CA ASN A 184 27.41 -3.79 16.22
C ASN A 184 26.27 -2.78 16.44
N GLY A 185 26.33 -1.58 15.84
CA GLY A 185 25.28 -0.56 15.99
C GLY A 185 25.33 0.25 17.30
N ALA A 186 26.39 0.13 18.11
CA ALA A 186 26.55 0.95 19.31
C ALA A 186 26.49 2.45 18.99
N GLY A 187 25.61 3.17 19.69
CA GLY A 187 25.39 4.61 19.50
C GLY A 187 24.49 4.98 18.31
N VAL A 188 23.98 3.99 17.55
CA VAL A 188 23.03 4.22 16.46
C VAL A 188 21.61 4.07 16.99
N TYR A 189 20.80 5.12 16.86
CA TYR A 189 19.37 5.09 17.14
C TYR A 189 18.64 4.76 15.83
N VAL A 190 17.97 3.61 15.76
CA VAL A 190 17.31 3.14 14.53
C VAL A 190 15.79 3.32 14.63
N GLY A 191 15.18 3.80 13.55
CA GLY A 191 13.75 3.92 13.37
C GLY A 191 13.22 2.84 12.41
N VAL A 192 12.03 2.32 12.68
CA VAL A 192 11.33 1.36 11.82
C VAL A 192 9.96 1.94 11.43
N ILE A 193 9.66 1.91 10.14
CA ILE A 193 8.33 2.18 9.58
C ILE A 193 7.80 0.86 9.02
N SER A 194 6.70 0.39 9.59
CA SER A 194 5.97 -0.81 9.16
C SER A 194 4.52 -0.76 9.63
N ASP A 195 3.79 -1.87 9.61
CA ASP A 195 2.35 -1.91 9.88
C ASP A 195 2.01 -1.71 11.38
N SER A 196 2.63 -2.47 12.28
CA SER A 196 2.50 -2.38 13.74
C SER A 196 3.73 -2.93 14.46
N PHE A 197 3.77 -2.75 15.79
CA PHE A 197 4.89 -3.21 16.63
C PHE A 197 4.45 -4.05 17.83
N ASN A 198 3.48 -3.63 18.64
CA ASN A 198 3.17 -4.34 19.89
C ASN A 198 1.66 -4.48 20.13
N ILE A 199 0.92 -4.90 19.10
CA ILE A 199 -0.52 -5.15 19.22
C ILE A 199 -0.85 -6.62 19.50
N LYS A 200 0.07 -7.54 19.20
CA LYS A 200 -0.10 -8.98 19.43
C LYS A 200 0.42 -9.38 20.80
N THR A 201 -0.13 -10.49 21.27
CA THR A 201 0.40 -11.20 22.43
C THR A 201 0.98 -12.52 21.98
N VAL A 202 2.03 -12.95 22.67
CA VAL A 202 2.68 -14.25 22.44
C VAL A 202 2.58 -15.10 23.69
N GLN A 203 2.53 -16.42 23.50
CA GLN A 203 2.45 -17.39 24.58
C GLN A 203 3.87 -17.76 25.04
N VAL A 204 4.22 -17.38 26.26
CA VAL A 204 5.52 -17.71 26.89
C VAL A 204 5.31 -18.71 28.03
N ASP A 205 6.34 -19.45 28.40
CA ASP A 205 6.27 -20.31 29.59
C ASP A 205 5.98 -19.47 30.83
N ASP A 206 5.07 -19.95 31.68
CA ASP A 206 4.76 -19.28 32.92
C ASP A 206 5.76 -19.71 34.01
N PRO A 207 6.71 -18.85 34.43
CA PRO A 207 7.65 -19.18 35.50
C PRO A 207 6.97 -19.50 36.83
N ASP A 208 5.76 -18.99 37.05
CA ASP A 208 5.01 -19.19 38.29
C ASP A 208 4.19 -20.50 38.25
N ASN A 209 3.96 -21.07 37.06
CA ASN A 209 3.15 -22.27 36.85
C ASN A 209 3.81 -23.22 35.84
N PRO A 210 4.77 -24.07 36.28
CA PRO A 210 5.50 -24.97 35.39
C PRO A 210 4.58 -25.84 34.52
N GLY A 211 4.83 -25.86 33.22
CA GLY A 211 4.02 -26.59 32.23
C GLY A 211 2.83 -25.81 31.66
N GLN A 212 2.60 -24.58 32.11
CA GLN A 212 1.58 -23.69 31.57
C GLN A 212 2.21 -22.57 30.72
N LYS A 213 1.41 -22.02 29.81
CA LYS A 213 1.74 -20.83 29.02
C LYS A 213 0.95 -19.63 29.53
N LYS A 214 1.53 -18.44 29.44
CA LYS A 214 0.83 -17.17 29.64
C LYS A 214 1.00 -16.25 28.43
N ALA A 215 -0.04 -15.48 28.14
CA ALA A 215 -0.01 -14.43 27.14
C ALA A 215 0.74 -13.21 27.68
N VAL A 216 1.71 -12.70 26.94
CA VAL A 216 2.39 -11.43 27.23
C VAL A 216 2.46 -10.57 25.97
N PRO A 217 2.54 -9.23 26.07
CA PRO A 217 2.76 -8.37 24.91
C PRO A 217 4.02 -8.76 24.13
N GLY A 218 3.96 -8.68 22.80
CA GLY A 218 5.06 -9.07 21.91
C GLY A 218 6.39 -8.38 22.25
N LEU A 219 6.37 -7.06 22.47
CA LEU A 219 7.56 -6.28 22.85
C LEU A 219 8.17 -6.78 24.16
N LYS A 220 7.33 -7.10 25.15
CA LYS A 220 7.83 -7.59 26.44
C LYS A 220 8.53 -8.93 26.26
N ALA A 221 7.93 -9.86 25.51
CA ALA A 221 8.54 -11.15 25.24
C ALA A 221 9.90 -10.99 24.55
N ALA A 222 9.99 -10.12 23.54
CA ALA A 222 11.23 -9.85 22.82
C ALA A 222 12.32 -9.23 23.70
N GLN A 223 11.94 -8.36 24.65
CA GLN A 223 12.90 -7.81 25.61
C GLN A 223 13.34 -8.83 26.65
N ASP A 224 12.43 -9.67 27.13
CA ASP A 224 12.72 -10.72 28.11
C ASP A 224 13.64 -11.82 27.52
N SER A 225 13.51 -12.12 26.22
CA SER A 225 14.37 -13.08 25.51
C SER A 225 15.71 -12.48 25.07
N GLY A 226 15.83 -11.15 25.05
CA GLY A 226 17.01 -10.45 24.56
C GLY A 226 17.04 -10.24 23.05
N ASP A 227 15.91 -10.39 22.36
CA ASP A 227 15.75 -10.15 20.91
C ASP A 227 15.46 -8.67 20.58
N LEU A 228 15.26 -7.83 21.60
CA LEU A 228 15.15 -6.38 21.46
C LEU A 228 15.83 -5.65 22.63
N PRO A 229 16.29 -4.40 22.43
CA PRO A 229 16.86 -3.60 23.50
C PRO A 229 15.78 -3.18 24.50
N ALA A 230 16.19 -2.88 25.72
CA ALA A 230 15.29 -2.43 26.79
C ALA A 230 14.55 -1.12 26.47
N THR A 231 15.06 -0.30 25.55
CA THR A 231 14.44 0.97 25.15
C THR A 231 13.90 0.88 23.71
N VAL A 232 12.59 0.72 23.60
CA VAL A 232 11.85 0.83 22.33
C VAL A 232 10.79 1.93 22.48
N LYS A 233 10.78 2.91 21.58
CA LYS A 233 9.80 3.98 21.56
C LYS A 233 8.83 3.82 20.40
N ILE A 234 7.59 3.50 20.71
CA ILE A 234 6.49 3.42 19.75
C ILE A 234 5.88 4.83 19.65
N LEU A 235 6.22 5.58 18.60
CA LEU A 235 5.69 6.92 18.35
C LEU A 235 4.22 6.84 17.91
N ARG A 236 3.90 5.83 17.10
CA ARG A 236 2.53 5.54 16.68
C ARG A 236 2.38 4.05 16.38
N GLU A 237 1.34 3.46 16.96
CA GLU A 237 1.02 2.05 16.82
C GLU A 237 0.06 1.80 15.64
N GLY A 238 0.11 0.59 15.09
CA GLY A 238 -0.78 0.11 14.03
C GLY A 238 -2.20 -0.21 14.47
N SER A 239 -3.04 -0.61 13.50
CA SER A 239 -4.41 -1.04 13.78
C SER A 239 -4.44 -2.36 14.56
N ALA A 240 -5.47 -2.63 15.36
CA ALA A 240 -5.54 -3.87 16.16
C ALA A 240 -5.52 -5.17 15.31
N THR A 241 -5.74 -5.08 14.00
CA THR A 241 -5.75 -6.20 13.06
C THR A 241 -4.43 -6.41 12.31
N ALA A 242 -3.45 -5.50 12.45
CA ALA A 242 -2.11 -5.60 11.84
C ALA A 242 -1.31 -6.81 12.37
N THR A 243 -0.08 -7.03 11.91
CA THR A 243 0.66 -8.31 12.11
C THR A 243 1.90 -8.24 13.01
N ASP A 244 2.28 -7.06 13.50
CA ASP A 244 3.52 -6.77 14.25
C ASP A 244 4.80 -6.99 13.44
N GLU A 245 4.76 -6.68 12.15
CA GLU A 245 5.92 -6.84 11.28
C GLU A 245 7.02 -5.80 11.58
N GLY A 246 6.64 -4.62 12.06
CA GLY A 246 7.61 -3.66 12.58
C GLY A 246 8.42 -4.18 13.76
N GLN A 247 7.82 -5.01 14.63
CA GLN A 247 8.56 -5.69 15.69
C GLN A 247 9.48 -6.76 15.13
N ALA A 248 9.00 -7.57 14.17
CA ALA A 248 9.82 -8.59 13.53
C ALA A 248 11.04 -7.97 12.81
N MET A 249 10.85 -6.87 12.08
CA MET A 249 11.94 -6.10 11.46
C MET A 249 12.93 -5.58 12.51
N ALA A 250 12.43 -5.05 13.62
CA ALA A 250 13.27 -4.53 14.69
C ALA A 250 14.11 -5.63 15.36
N GLN A 251 13.57 -6.84 15.50
CA GLN A 251 14.31 -8.02 16.00
C GLN A 251 15.44 -8.40 15.03
N ILE A 252 15.18 -8.43 13.72
CA ILE A 252 16.23 -8.70 12.70
C ILE A 252 17.34 -7.64 12.78
N ILE A 253 16.97 -6.36 12.85
CA ILE A 253 17.94 -5.27 12.99
C ILE A 253 18.79 -5.46 14.26
N TYR A 254 18.18 -5.90 15.35
CA TYR A 254 18.87 -6.12 16.61
C TYR A 254 19.80 -7.35 16.60
N ASP A 255 19.39 -8.44 15.94
CA ASP A 255 20.23 -9.62 15.71
C ASP A 255 21.51 -9.26 14.95
N GLU A 256 21.38 -8.42 13.92
CA GLU A 256 22.50 -7.93 13.09
C GLU A 256 23.38 -6.91 13.84
N ALA A 257 22.76 -6.06 14.66
CA ALA A 257 23.40 -4.96 15.37
C ALA A 257 23.03 -4.95 16.88
N PRO A 258 23.55 -5.91 17.67
CA PRO A 258 23.15 -6.11 19.08
C PRO A 258 23.65 -5.03 20.05
N GLY A 259 24.50 -4.10 19.59
CA GLY A 259 24.95 -2.94 20.35
C GLY A 259 23.97 -1.76 20.33
N ILE A 260 22.90 -1.82 19.54
CA ILE A 260 21.83 -0.81 19.55
C ILE A 260 21.24 -0.73 20.96
N THR A 261 21.08 0.47 21.51
CA THR A 261 20.48 0.65 22.84
C THR A 261 19.09 1.25 22.80
N LYS A 262 18.68 1.78 21.64
CA LYS A 262 17.39 2.44 21.42
C LYS A 262 16.86 2.12 20.03
N LEU A 263 15.58 1.78 19.95
CA LEU A 263 14.81 1.67 18.71
C LEU A 263 13.57 2.56 18.79
N ALA A 264 13.17 3.11 17.65
CA ALA A 264 11.92 3.83 17.52
C ALA A 264 11.07 3.17 16.43
N PHE A 265 9.76 3.22 16.60
CA PHE A 265 8.80 2.72 15.64
C PHE A 265 7.72 3.76 15.36
N SER A 266 7.30 3.84 14.10
CA SER A 266 6.05 4.52 13.74
C SER A 266 5.39 3.79 12.59
N THR A 267 4.13 3.40 12.76
CA THR A 267 3.31 3.07 11.59
C THR A 267 3.07 4.31 10.73
N SER A 268 2.95 4.09 9.42
CA SER A 268 2.44 5.11 8.49
C SER A 268 0.90 5.15 8.46
N GLY A 269 0.23 4.08 8.92
CA GLY A 269 -1.20 3.83 8.72
C GLY A 269 -2.09 4.93 9.27
N GLY A 270 -2.68 5.79 8.43
CA GLY A 270 -3.56 6.89 8.86
C GLY A 270 -2.89 8.22 9.21
N ILE A 271 -1.55 8.31 9.18
CA ILE A 271 -0.81 9.60 9.18
C ILE A 271 -0.08 9.87 7.87
N GLY A 272 0.07 8.83 7.03
CA GLY A 272 0.87 8.88 5.81
C GLY A 272 2.36 8.69 6.08
N LYS A 273 3.06 8.14 5.09
CA LYS A 273 4.49 7.82 5.18
C LYS A 273 5.35 9.05 5.49
N ALA A 274 5.11 10.18 4.82
CA ALA A 274 5.87 11.42 5.05
C ALA A 274 5.84 11.87 6.52
N ALA A 275 4.70 11.77 7.20
CA ALA A 275 4.56 12.13 8.60
C ALA A 275 5.28 11.13 9.53
N ALA A 276 5.26 9.83 9.21
CA ALA A 276 6.01 8.81 9.95
C ALA A 276 7.53 9.06 9.87
N ILE A 277 8.04 9.35 8.67
CA ILE A 277 9.44 9.73 8.44
C ILE A 277 9.81 10.93 9.31
N ASN A 278 9.04 12.02 9.20
CA ASN A 278 9.30 13.24 9.97
C ASN A 278 9.26 13.01 11.49
N SER A 279 8.35 12.16 11.97
CA SER A 279 8.26 11.81 13.39
C SER A 279 9.51 11.08 13.89
N LEU A 280 10.03 10.14 13.11
CA LEU A 280 11.27 9.43 13.45
C LEU A 280 12.51 10.35 13.35
N VAL A 281 12.58 11.22 12.35
CA VAL A 281 13.66 12.22 12.24
C VAL A 281 13.66 13.16 13.45
N ASN A 282 12.48 13.65 13.86
CA ASN A 282 12.33 14.49 15.04
C ASN A 282 12.69 13.78 16.35
N GLU A 283 12.50 12.46 16.40
CA GLU A 283 12.96 11.60 17.51
C GLU A 283 14.50 11.47 17.56
N GLY A 284 15.19 11.83 16.47
CA GLY A 284 16.65 11.86 16.39
C GLY A 284 17.28 10.55 15.93
N VAL A 285 16.52 9.68 15.26
CA VAL A 285 17.06 8.46 14.65
C VAL A 285 18.13 8.78 13.61
N LYS A 286 19.05 7.84 13.39
CA LYS A 286 20.16 7.94 12.42
C LYS A 286 19.99 7.01 11.23
N VAL A 287 19.15 5.99 11.38
CA VAL A 287 18.78 5.06 10.31
C VAL A 287 17.27 4.88 10.37
N ILE A 288 16.61 4.86 9.21
CA ILE A 288 15.20 4.47 9.07
C ILE A 288 15.14 3.27 8.13
N ALA A 289 14.50 2.19 8.58
CA ALA A 289 14.09 1.06 7.76
C ALA A 289 12.59 1.16 7.47
N ASP A 290 12.20 1.14 6.20
CA ASP A 290 10.82 1.32 5.73
C ASP A 290 10.44 0.19 4.77
N ASP A 291 9.45 -0.63 5.14
CA ASP A 291 8.93 -1.71 4.28
C ASP A 291 7.53 -1.42 3.70
N ILE A 292 7.04 -0.20 3.93
CA ILE A 292 5.76 0.23 3.42
C ILE A 292 5.91 0.66 1.96
N TYR A 293 4.89 0.46 1.14
CA TYR A 293 4.79 1.05 -0.20
C TYR A 293 3.42 1.66 -0.41
N ASN A 294 3.32 2.62 -1.34
CA ASN A 294 2.07 3.27 -1.70
C ASN A 294 1.96 3.33 -3.23
N LEU A 295 0.98 2.64 -3.80
CA LEU A 295 0.72 2.68 -5.26
C LEU A 295 0.25 4.07 -5.72
N SER A 296 -0.20 4.91 -4.80
CA SER A 296 -0.57 6.29 -5.10
C SER A 296 0.59 7.28 -5.01
N ASP A 297 1.83 6.82 -4.86
CA ASP A 297 2.97 7.73 -4.95
C ASP A 297 3.28 8.05 -6.44
N PRO A 298 3.59 9.31 -6.79
CA PRO A 298 3.91 9.68 -8.17
C PRO A 298 5.18 8.98 -8.68
N VAL A 299 5.13 8.38 -9.86
CA VAL A 299 6.28 7.69 -10.48
C VAL A 299 7.20 8.65 -11.23
N TYR A 300 6.64 9.71 -11.83
CA TYR A 300 7.39 10.65 -12.69
C TYR A 300 7.92 11.90 -11.98
N GLN A 301 7.72 12.00 -10.66
CA GLN A 301 8.12 13.16 -9.86
C GLN A 301 8.13 12.81 -8.36
N ASP A 302 8.86 13.58 -7.55
CA ASP A 302 8.92 13.32 -6.11
C ASP A 302 7.58 13.62 -5.42
N GLY A 303 6.97 12.58 -4.86
CA GLY A 303 5.83 12.68 -3.93
C GLY A 303 6.21 13.19 -2.54
N ALA A 304 5.21 13.37 -1.68
CA ALA A 304 5.39 13.83 -0.30
C ALA A 304 6.36 12.94 0.50
N ALA A 305 6.25 11.61 0.34
CA ALA A 305 7.13 10.67 1.03
C ALA A 305 8.58 10.71 0.51
N ALA A 306 8.77 10.84 -0.82
CA ALA A 306 10.09 10.99 -1.42
C ALA A 306 10.80 12.27 -0.92
N ILE A 307 10.08 13.38 -0.82
CA ILE A 307 10.63 14.63 -0.27
C ILE A 307 10.97 14.48 1.21
N ALA A 308 10.11 13.84 2.01
CA ALA A 308 10.41 13.59 3.42
C ALA A 308 11.67 12.72 3.59
N ALA A 309 11.83 11.67 2.77
CA ALA A 309 13.04 10.85 2.74
C ALA A 309 14.28 11.67 2.32
N ASN A 310 14.19 12.48 1.27
CA ASN A 310 15.27 13.39 0.84
C ASN A 310 15.67 14.36 1.96
N ASN A 311 14.71 14.92 2.69
CA ASN A 311 14.96 15.81 3.82
C ASN A 311 15.60 15.07 5.01
N ALA A 312 15.23 13.81 5.26
CA ALA A 312 15.88 12.98 6.27
C ALA A 312 17.35 12.71 5.90
N ILE A 313 17.61 12.35 4.63
CA ILE A 313 18.95 12.14 4.08
C ILE A 313 19.80 13.40 4.20
N ALA A 314 19.23 14.57 3.86
CA ALA A 314 19.90 15.86 4.00
C ALA A 314 20.27 16.19 5.46
N GLN A 315 19.55 15.63 6.44
CA GLN A 315 19.85 15.73 7.87
C GLN A 315 20.83 14.65 8.38
N GLY A 316 21.38 13.84 7.47
CA GLY A 316 22.35 12.78 7.78
C GLY A 316 21.71 11.47 8.26
N VAL A 317 20.41 11.26 8.03
CA VAL A 317 19.73 9.99 8.30
C VAL A 317 19.94 9.05 7.11
N ILE A 318 20.35 7.82 7.38
CA ILE A 318 20.36 6.76 6.36
C ILE A 318 18.93 6.24 6.20
N TYR A 319 18.40 6.29 4.98
CA TYR A 319 17.07 5.77 4.67
C TYR A 319 17.19 4.51 3.83
N VAL A 320 16.64 3.40 4.32
CA VAL A 320 16.62 2.12 3.61
C VAL A 320 15.17 1.71 3.40
N ALA A 321 14.77 1.53 2.14
CA ALA A 321 13.44 1.11 1.76
C ALA A 321 13.45 -0.29 1.15
N SER A 322 12.37 -1.05 1.34
CA SER A 322 12.18 -2.30 0.61
C SER A 322 12.05 -2.04 -0.90
N ALA A 323 12.51 -3.00 -1.72
CA ALA A 323 12.35 -2.93 -3.17
C ALA A 323 10.96 -3.38 -3.65
N GLY A 324 10.15 -3.96 -2.76
CA GLY A 324 8.88 -4.59 -3.10
C GLY A 324 9.02 -6.03 -3.63
N ASN A 325 8.11 -6.93 -3.21
CA ASN A 325 8.06 -8.33 -3.66
C ASN A 325 6.79 -8.69 -4.46
N ARG A 326 6.03 -7.68 -4.89
CA ARG A 326 4.64 -7.83 -5.37
C ARG A 326 4.51 -8.02 -6.87
N CYS A 327 5.42 -7.42 -7.64
CA CYS A 327 5.16 -7.22 -9.06
C CYS A 327 5.61 -8.37 -9.96
N GLY A 328 6.49 -9.30 -9.54
CA GLY A 328 7.08 -10.26 -10.48
C GLY A 328 7.53 -9.57 -11.79
N ASN A 329 7.13 -10.12 -12.95
CA ASN A 329 7.30 -9.50 -14.29
C ASN A 329 6.05 -8.73 -14.77
N SER A 330 5.22 -8.22 -13.86
CA SER A 330 3.89 -7.64 -14.18
C SER A 330 3.91 -6.12 -14.35
N ALA A 331 5.07 -5.52 -14.58
CA ALA A 331 5.22 -4.10 -14.91
C ALA A 331 5.42 -3.94 -16.42
N PHE A 332 4.84 -2.88 -16.98
CA PHE A 332 4.95 -2.57 -18.40
C PHE A 332 5.05 -1.05 -18.60
N GLU A 333 5.87 -0.65 -19.57
CA GLU A 333 6.03 0.75 -20.00
C GLU A 333 5.94 0.78 -21.53
N THR A 334 5.17 1.72 -22.06
CA THR A 334 5.05 1.97 -23.50
C THR A 334 4.98 3.46 -23.77
N ALA A 335 5.40 3.86 -24.97
CA ALA A 335 5.08 5.18 -25.49
C ALA A 335 3.63 5.14 -26.00
N PRO A 336 2.82 6.18 -25.74
CA PRO A 336 1.41 6.17 -26.11
C PRO A 336 1.25 6.06 -27.63
N ASN A 337 0.41 5.13 -28.06
CA ASN A 337 0.05 4.90 -29.45
C ASN A 337 -1.40 4.45 -29.52
N PHE A 338 -2.31 5.42 -29.49
CA PHE A 338 -3.73 5.14 -29.47
C PHE A 338 -4.28 4.88 -30.88
N VAL A 339 -5.09 3.82 -31.02
CA VAL A 339 -5.79 3.47 -32.26
C VAL A 339 -7.29 3.39 -31.98
N ALA A 340 -8.12 3.70 -32.98
CA ALA A 340 -9.57 3.64 -32.82
C ALA A 340 -10.02 2.25 -32.35
N ASP A 341 -10.89 2.21 -31.33
CA ASP A 341 -11.54 0.97 -30.88
C ASP A 341 -12.45 0.43 -32.00
N PRO A 342 -12.19 -0.77 -32.55
CA PRO A 342 -13.02 -1.34 -33.60
C PRO A 342 -14.45 -1.63 -33.15
N ASP A 343 -14.69 -1.81 -31.85
CA ASP A 343 -16.03 -2.11 -31.31
C ASP A 343 -16.83 -0.83 -31.01
N ALA A 344 -16.15 0.33 -30.91
CA ALA A 344 -16.72 1.63 -30.56
C ALA A 344 -17.67 1.56 -29.34
N GLN A 345 -17.31 0.74 -28.35
CA GLN A 345 -18.16 0.49 -27.19
C GLN A 345 -17.75 1.41 -26.04
N GLU A 346 -18.50 2.50 -25.87
CA GLU A 346 -18.46 3.31 -24.65
C GLU A 346 -19.71 3.09 -23.82
N ALA A 347 -19.50 2.59 -22.59
CA ALA A 347 -20.57 2.35 -21.64
C ALA A 347 -21.04 3.64 -20.96
N ASP A 348 -20.21 4.69 -20.92
CA ASP A 348 -20.57 6.00 -20.42
C ASP A 348 -21.05 6.92 -21.57
N PRO A 349 -22.35 7.32 -21.58
CA PRO A 349 -22.89 8.20 -22.62
C PRO A 349 -22.30 9.62 -22.61
N ASN A 350 -21.51 10.00 -21.59
CA ASN A 350 -20.85 11.29 -21.49
C ASN A 350 -19.43 11.30 -22.08
N LYS A 351 -18.90 10.14 -22.48
CA LYS A 351 -17.54 9.97 -23.01
C LYS A 351 -17.55 9.92 -24.54
N PRO A 352 -16.38 10.06 -25.21
CA PRO A 352 -16.31 10.11 -26.67
C PRO A 352 -16.93 8.87 -27.31
N VAL A 353 -17.81 9.05 -28.29
CA VAL A 353 -18.55 7.95 -28.97
C VAL A 353 -17.63 6.99 -29.76
N ALA A 354 -16.34 7.30 -29.85
CA ALA A 354 -15.31 6.48 -30.47
C ALA A 354 -14.06 6.55 -29.58
N PRO A 355 -13.90 5.63 -28.62
CA PRO A 355 -12.72 5.59 -27.77
C PRO A 355 -11.52 5.15 -28.58
N GLU A 356 -10.34 5.53 -28.13
CA GLU A 356 -9.09 5.00 -28.65
C GLU A 356 -8.48 4.07 -27.60
N LEU A 357 -7.84 3.01 -28.07
CA LEU A 357 -7.16 2.02 -27.22
C LEU A 357 -5.66 2.08 -27.48
N GLU A 358 -4.87 1.88 -26.43
CA GLU A 358 -3.42 1.75 -26.59
C GLU A 358 -3.07 0.53 -27.47
N ASP A 359 -2.38 0.78 -28.58
CA ASP A 359 -1.79 -0.25 -29.43
C ASP A 359 -0.42 -0.64 -28.88
N PHE A 360 -0.40 -1.77 -28.16
CA PHE A 360 0.80 -2.40 -27.63
C PHE A 360 1.72 -3.01 -28.72
N GLY A 361 1.38 -2.83 -29.99
CA GLY A 361 2.17 -3.13 -31.18
C GLY A 361 1.43 -4.03 -32.17
N ASN A 362 1.50 -3.69 -33.46
CA ASN A 362 0.85 -4.41 -34.57
C ASN A 362 -0.69 -4.44 -34.48
N GLY A 363 -1.31 -3.41 -33.90
CA GLY A 363 -2.76 -3.33 -33.71
C GLY A 363 -3.28 -4.18 -32.55
N VAL A 364 -2.42 -4.57 -31.62
CA VAL A 364 -2.82 -5.38 -30.45
C VAL A 364 -3.18 -4.44 -29.31
N THR A 365 -4.46 -4.38 -28.96
CA THR A 365 -5.02 -3.42 -27.98
C THR A 365 -5.20 -3.99 -26.57
N THR A 366 -4.66 -5.19 -26.31
CA THR A 366 -4.64 -5.80 -24.97
C THR A 366 -3.27 -6.41 -24.68
N LYS A 367 -2.80 -6.30 -23.44
CA LYS A 367 -1.49 -6.80 -23.02
C LYS A 367 -1.61 -7.73 -21.82
N LYS A 368 -1.24 -9.00 -21.95
CA LYS A 368 -1.17 -9.89 -20.77
C LYS A 368 -0.18 -9.33 -19.76
N ILE A 369 -0.66 -9.07 -18.53
CA ILE A 369 0.16 -8.55 -17.43
C ILE A 369 0.44 -9.60 -16.36
N ALA A 370 -0.46 -10.56 -16.15
CA ALA A 370 -0.27 -11.63 -15.18
C ALA A 370 -1.18 -12.84 -15.40
N THR A 371 -0.89 -13.91 -14.65
CA THR A 371 -1.81 -15.02 -14.41
C THR A 371 -2.11 -15.05 -12.91
N ILE A 372 -3.36 -14.79 -12.53
CA ILE A 372 -3.78 -14.65 -11.14
C ILE A 372 -4.28 -16.01 -10.63
N PRO A 373 -3.63 -16.61 -9.62
CA PRO A 373 -4.07 -17.90 -9.08
C PRO A 373 -5.45 -17.80 -8.42
N VAL A 374 -6.09 -18.93 -8.15
CA VAL A 374 -7.36 -19.01 -7.40
C VAL A 374 -7.22 -18.26 -6.07
N LYS A 375 -8.16 -17.37 -5.76
CA LYS A 375 -8.14 -16.44 -4.61
C LYS A 375 -7.01 -15.40 -4.63
N GLY A 376 -6.22 -15.34 -5.69
CA GLY A 376 -5.22 -14.30 -5.89
C GLY A 376 -5.87 -12.92 -5.98
N LYS A 377 -5.24 -11.93 -5.35
CA LYS A 377 -5.64 -10.53 -5.38
C LYS A 377 -4.51 -9.70 -5.94
N VAL A 378 -4.84 -8.76 -6.83
CA VAL A 378 -3.90 -7.81 -7.43
C VAL A 378 -4.49 -6.41 -7.44
N ASN A 379 -3.60 -5.43 -7.34
CA ASN A 379 -3.88 -4.03 -7.61
C ASN A 379 -2.92 -3.58 -8.71
N TYR A 380 -3.43 -2.89 -9.71
CA TYR A 380 -2.62 -2.30 -10.77
C TYR A 380 -2.81 -0.79 -10.78
N ASP A 381 -1.72 -0.12 -11.13
CA ASP A 381 -1.63 1.31 -11.24
C ASP A 381 -1.13 1.67 -12.63
N LEU A 382 -1.79 2.61 -13.29
CA LEU A 382 -1.35 3.23 -14.53
C LEU A 382 -1.06 4.70 -14.22
N GLN A 383 0.17 5.13 -14.52
CA GLN A 383 0.55 6.55 -14.51
C GLN A 383 1.20 6.92 -15.84
N TRP A 384 0.98 8.14 -16.30
CA TRP A 384 1.62 8.69 -17.48
C TRP A 384 2.38 9.97 -17.15
N LYS A 385 3.24 10.39 -18.08
CA LYS A 385 4.22 11.46 -17.89
C LYS A 385 3.60 12.85 -17.99
N GLU A 386 2.66 13.14 -17.10
CA GLU A 386 2.13 14.47 -16.85
C GLU A 386 2.36 14.86 -15.38
N GLY A 387 2.37 16.16 -15.11
CA GLY A 387 2.61 16.66 -13.75
C GLY A 387 1.36 16.51 -12.89
N TRP A 388 1.46 15.89 -11.72
CA TRP A 388 0.33 15.86 -10.78
C TRP A 388 -0.13 17.27 -10.40
N GLY A 389 -1.44 17.46 -10.35
CA GLY A 389 -2.11 18.76 -10.26
C GLY A 389 -2.30 19.49 -11.59
N ASN A 390 -1.75 18.96 -12.70
CA ASN A 390 -1.73 19.60 -14.02
C ASN A 390 -1.98 18.61 -15.18
N ALA A 391 -2.59 17.45 -14.93
CA ALA A 391 -2.94 16.51 -16.00
C ALA A 391 -3.78 17.20 -17.09
N GLN A 392 -3.49 16.89 -18.35
CA GLN A 392 -4.14 17.43 -19.55
C GLN A 392 -4.81 16.34 -20.39
N SER A 393 -4.43 15.07 -20.20
CA SER A 393 -5.11 13.92 -20.78
C SER A 393 -5.97 13.19 -19.76
N ASP A 394 -6.91 12.40 -20.27
CA ASP A 394 -7.87 11.58 -19.52
C ASP A 394 -7.75 10.15 -20.06
N LEU A 395 -7.24 9.21 -19.27
CA LEU A 395 -7.00 7.83 -19.69
C LEU A 395 -7.84 6.87 -18.83
N GLY A 396 -8.22 5.73 -19.42
CA GLY A 396 -8.83 4.63 -18.69
C GLY A 396 -7.84 3.51 -18.42
N LEU A 397 -8.18 2.63 -17.47
CA LEU A 397 -7.52 1.35 -17.30
C LEU A 397 -8.58 0.26 -17.09
N ARG A 398 -8.53 -0.77 -17.92
CA ARG A 398 -9.38 -1.97 -17.82
C ARG A 398 -8.50 -3.20 -17.67
N LEU A 399 -8.89 -4.11 -16.77
CA LEU A 399 -8.37 -5.48 -16.78
C LEU A 399 -9.39 -6.41 -17.40
N VAL A 400 -8.98 -7.05 -18.47
CA VAL A 400 -9.82 -7.93 -19.29
C VAL A 400 -9.26 -9.35 -19.31
N ASP A 401 -10.11 -10.31 -19.65
CA ASP A 401 -9.68 -11.68 -19.94
C ASP A 401 -9.09 -11.80 -21.36
N SER A 402 -8.72 -13.02 -21.76
CA SER A 402 -8.15 -13.27 -23.10
C SER A 402 -9.10 -13.03 -24.27
N THR A 403 -10.40 -12.82 -24.00
CA THR A 403 -11.42 -12.50 -25.01
C THR A 403 -11.69 -11.01 -25.11
N GLY A 404 -11.09 -10.20 -24.22
CA GLY A 404 -11.35 -8.75 -24.12
C GLY A 404 -12.53 -8.40 -23.21
N ALA A 405 -13.13 -9.38 -22.53
CA ALA A 405 -14.22 -9.12 -21.60
C ALA A 405 -13.67 -8.59 -20.26
N LEU A 406 -14.31 -7.55 -19.71
CA LEU A 406 -13.98 -7.01 -18.39
C LEU A 406 -14.12 -8.10 -17.31
N LEU A 407 -13.14 -8.21 -16.42
CA LEU A 407 -13.12 -9.26 -15.41
C LEU A 407 -14.16 -9.03 -14.30
N THR A 408 -14.16 -7.84 -13.70
CA THR A 408 -15.08 -7.39 -12.65
C THR A 408 -15.27 -5.87 -12.70
N ALA A 409 -16.30 -5.34 -12.03
CA ALA A 409 -16.48 -3.88 -11.92
C ALA A 409 -15.23 -3.17 -11.36
N THR A 410 -14.57 -3.74 -10.35
CA THR A 410 -13.35 -3.17 -9.73
C THR A 410 -12.12 -3.20 -10.62
N SER A 411 -12.20 -3.89 -11.77
CA SER A 411 -11.12 -3.99 -12.74
C SER A 411 -11.18 -2.89 -13.81
N TYR A 412 -11.98 -1.86 -13.58
CA TYR A 412 -12.15 -0.72 -14.46
C TYR A 412 -11.94 0.57 -13.67
N SER A 413 -11.20 1.51 -14.25
CA SER A 413 -11.08 2.88 -13.78
C SER A 413 -11.01 3.82 -14.98
N ASP A 414 -11.71 4.93 -14.90
CA ASP A 414 -11.81 5.98 -15.93
C ASP A 414 -12.12 7.31 -15.21
N ALA A 415 -11.28 7.65 -14.22
CA ALA A 415 -11.47 8.86 -13.45
C ALA A 415 -11.17 10.09 -14.32
N ASP A 416 -11.92 11.17 -14.17
CA ASP A 416 -11.63 12.42 -14.92
C ASP A 416 -10.30 13.02 -14.42
N ASN A 417 -9.23 12.70 -15.14
CA ASN A 417 -7.87 13.09 -14.76
C ASN A 417 -7.63 14.57 -15.01
N VAL A 418 -8.32 15.17 -15.98
CA VAL A 418 -8.23 16.61 -16.27
C VAL A 418 -8.87 17.43 -15.17
N ALA A 419 -10.05 17.01 -14.68
CA ALA A 419 -10.74 17.70 -13.58
C ALA A 419 -9.99 17.57 -12.25
N SER A 420 -9.46 16.38 -11.94
CA SER A 420 -8.68 16.14 -10.73
C SER A 420 -7.25 16.72 -10.82
N GLY A 421 -6.71 16.78 -12.04
CA GLY A 421 -5.32 17.10 -12.35
C GLY A 421 -4.34 15.95 -12.08
N ILE A 422 -4.82 14.73 -11.83
CA ILE A 422 -3.99 13.59 -11.40
C ILE A 422 -3.86 12.57 -12.54
N PRO A 423 -2.63 12.34 -13.07
CA PRO A 423 -2.41 11.43 -14.18
C PRO A 423 -2.23 9.98 -13.70
N GLN A 424 -3.31 9.41 -13.15
CA GLN A 424 -3.30 8.09 -12.53
C GLN A 424 -4.65 7.39 -12.67
N GLU A 425 -4.61 6.12 -13.04
CA GLU A 425 -5.74 5.18 -12.94
C GLU A 425 -5.36 3.97 -12.08
N GLY A 426 -6.27 3.55 -11.19
CA GLY A 426 -6.02 2.45 -10.25
C GLY A 426 -7.14 1.43 -10.26
N VAL A 427 -6.80 0.15 -10.46
CA VAL A 427 -7.77 -0.95 -10.54
C VAL A 427 -7.39 -2.09 -9.62
N SER A 428 -8.37 -2.90 -9.21
CA SER A 428 -8.14 -4.10 -8.39
C SER A 428 -8.93 -5.29 -8.90
N TYR A 429 -8.33 -6.47 -8.76
CA TYR A 429 -8.97 -7.73 -9.15
C TYR A 429 -8.72 -8.81 -8.12
N ILE A 430 -9.77 -9.58 -7.82
CA ILE A 430 -9.72 -10.78 -7.00
C ILE A 430 -10.23 -11.93 -7.86
N ASN A 431 -9.42 -12.96 -8.04
CA ASN A 431 -9.84 -14.16 -8.76
C ASN A 431 -10.72 -15.03 -7.86
N THR A 432 -12.03 -14.95 -8.07
CA THR A 432 -13.05 -15.75 -7.39
C THR A 432 -13.41 -17.04 -8.15
N THR A 433 -12.79 -17.27 -9.31
CA THR A 433 -13.05 -18.45 -10.13
C THR A 433 -12.38 -19.70 -9.56
N GLY A 434 -12.78 -20.86 -10.07
CA GLY A 434 -12.20 -22.15 -9.69
C GLY A 434 -10.84 -22.48 -10.31
N ALA A 435 -10.26 -21.59 -11.13
CA ALA A 435 -8.99 -21.80 -11.82
C ALA A 435 -8.14 -20.52 -11.85
N ALA A 436 -6.88 -20.62 -12.27
CA ALA A 436 -6.07 -19.43 -12.52
C ALA A 436 -6.61 -18.66 -13.73
N VAL A 437 -6.57 -17.33 -13.68
CA VAL A 437 -7.10 -16.44 -14.72
C VAL A 437 -5.96 -15.63 -15.32
N ASP A 438 -5.81 -15.68 -16.64
CA ASP A 438 -4.94 -14.76 -17.36
C ASP A 438 -5.60 -13.39 -17.42
N VAL A 439 -4.84 -12.36 -17.03
CA VAL A 439 -5.31 -10.98 -16.93
C VAL A 439 -4.53 -10.12 -17.92
N TYR A 440 -5.25 -9.33 -18.68
CA TYR A 440 -4.74 -8.42 -19.70
C TYR A 440 -5.09 -6.98 -19.33
N ALA A 441 -4.17 -6.05 -19.53
CA ALA A 441 -4.43 -4.62 -19.48
C ALA A 441 -4.97 -4.12 -20.83
N GLN A 442 -5.90 -3.19 -20.77
CA GLN A 442 -6.39 -2.36 -21.86
C GLN A 442 -6.44 -0.92 -21.34
N ILE A 443 -5.89 0.03 -22.10
CA ILE A 443 -5.76 1.45 -21.73
C ILE A 443 -6.57 2.25 -22.73
#